data_AF-A0A945GVE3-F1
#
_entry.id   AF-A0A945GVE3-F1
#
_cell.length_a   1.000
_cell.length_b   1.000
_cell.length_c   1.000
_cell.angle_alpha   90.00
_cell.angle_beta   90.00
_cell.angle_gamma   90.00
#
_symmetry.space_group_name_H-M   'P 1'
#
loop_
_entity.id
_entity.type
_entity.pdbx_description
1 polymer ?
#
loop_
_entity_poly.entity_id
_entity_poly.type
_entity_poly.pdbx_seq_one_letter_code
_entity_poly.pdbx_strand_id
1 'polypeptide(L)' 'DLDEWIDYYNNERTHQGKVCEGRTPMQTLEDGKRIWKEKFIDQT' A
#
# COMPACT_ATOMS: atom_id res chain seq x y z
N ASP A 1 3.78 -7.25 -20.95
CA ASP A 1 2.72 -8.17 -20.47
C ASP A 1 1.76 -7.41 -19.55
N LEU A 2 0.51 -7.86 -19.34
CA LEU A 2 -0.38 -7.25 -18.35
C LEU A 2 0.11 -7.54 -16.93
N ASP A 3 0.59 -8.77 -16.70
CA ASP A 3 1.05 -9.21 -15.39
C ASP A 3 2.29 -8.43 -14.95
N GLU A 4 3.26 -8.26 -15.86
CA GLU A 4 4.45 -7.42 -15.64
C GLU A 4 4.07 -5.97 -15.29
N TRP A 5 3.09 -5.40 -15.99
CA TRP A 5 2.67 -4.03 -15.74
C TRP A 5 2.01 -3.88 -14.38
N ILE A 6 1.18 -4.85 -13.98
CA ILE A 6 0.53 -4.88 -12.65
C ILE A 6 1.59 -4.99 -11.55
N ASP A 7 2.59 -5.86 -11.73
CA ASP A 7 3.66 -6.04 -10.76
C ASP A 7 4.47 -4.74 -10.57
N TYR A 8 4.92 -4.15 -11.66
CA TYR A 8 5.61 -2.85 -11.64
C TYR A 8 4.77 -1.76 -10.97
N TYR A 9 3.49 -1.65 -11.32
CA TYR A 9 2.62 -0.62 -10.74
C TYR A 9 2.48 -0.78 -9.23
N ASN A 10 2.29 -2.01 -8.75
CA ASN A 10 2.04 -2.29 -7.35
C ASN A 10 3.31 -2.20 -6.49
N ASN A 11 4.46 -2.61 -7.03
CA ASN A 11 5.68 -2.85 -6.26
C ASN A 11 6.81 -1.86 -6.53
N GLU A 12 6.83 -1.17 -7.67
CA GLU A 12 7.96 -0.28 -8.04
C GLU A 12 7.52 1.18 -8.24
N ARG A 13 6.32 1.41 -8.76
CA ARG A 13 5.83 2.76 -9.03
C ARG A 13 5.57 3.52 -7.72
N THR A 14 6.40 4.51 -7.44
CA THR A 14 6.16 5.43 -6.31
C THR A 14 5.23 6.57 -6.72
N HIS A 15 4.34 6.98 -5.81
CA HIS A 15 3.42 8.09 -6.05
C HIS A 15 3.82 9.31 -5.20
N GLN A 16 3.93 10.49 -5.84
CA GLN A 16 4.28 11.77 -5.18
C GLN A 16 3.08 12.47 -4.51
N GLY A 17 1.97 11.75 -4.29
CA GLY A 17 0.83 12.30 -3.56
C GLY A 17 1.19 12.55 -2.10
N LYS A 18 0.67 13.62 -1.49
CA LYS A 18 0.90 13.96 -0.07
C LYS A 18 0.63 12.79 0.88
N VAL A 19 -0.32 11.93 0.52
CA VAL A 19 -0.69 10.73 1.29
C VAL A 19 0.27 9.57 1.03
N CYS A 20 0.78 9.42 -0.19
CA CYS A 20 1.64 8.30 -0.55
C CYS A 20 3.08 8.52 -0.08
N GLU A 21 3.55 9.77 0.01
CA GLU A 21 4.89 10.11 0.53
C GLU A 21 6.03 9.35 -0.19
N GLY A 22 5.87 9.08 -1.49
CA GLY A 22 6.84 8.29 -2.24
C GLY A 22 6.74 6.78 -2.01
N ARG A 23 5.76 6.28 -1.26
CA ARG A 23 5.46 4.85 -1.14
C ARG A 23 4.83 4.30 -2.41
N THR A 24 5.02 3.00 -2.60
CA THR A 24 4.32 2.21 -3.61
C THR A 24 2.88 1.92 -3.17
N PRO A 25 1.99 1.54 -4.10
CA PRO A 25 0.65 1.11 -3.76
C PRO A 25 0.62 -0.02 -2.71
N MET A 26 1.49 -1.03 -2.82
CA MET A 26 1.55 -2.13 -1.86
C MET A 26 2.01 -1.69 -0.47
N GLN A 27 3.01 -0.82 -0.37
CA GLN A 27 3.42 -0.27 0.92
C GLN A 27 2.28 0.50 1.60
N THR A 28 1.56 1.31 0.83
CA THR A 28 0.39 2.06 1.34
C THR A 28 -0.72 1.12 1.82
N LEU A 29 -0.96 0.02 1.10
CA LEU A 29 -1.96 -0.98 1.47
C LEU A 29 -1.62 -1.69 2.79
N GLU A 30 -0.38 -2.14 2.94
CA GLU A 30 0.06 -2.84 4.17
C GLU A 30 0.01 -1.94 5.40
N ASP A 31 0.39 -0.67 5.26
CA ASP A 31 0.22 0.32 6.33
C ASP A 31 -1.24 0.50 6.74
N GLY A 32 -2.15 0.57 5.76
CA GLY A 32 -3.59 0.66 6.00
C GLY A 32 -4.15 -0.58 6.71
N LYS A 33 -3.72 -1.78 6.31
CA LYS A 33 -4.09 -3.04 6.95
C LYS A 33 -3.68 -3.09 8.42
N ARG A 34 -2.46 -2.65 8.74
CA ARG A 34 -1.97 -2.57 10.12
C ARG A 34 -2.85 -1.66 10.98
N ILE A 35 -3.13 -0.45 10.49
CA ILE A 35 -4.01 0.51 11.21
C ILE A 35 -5.40 -0.07 11.44
N TRP A 36 -5.96 -0.77 10.45
CA TRP A 36 -7.25 -1.44 10.60
C TRP A 36 -7.20 -2.52 11.68
N LYS A 37 -6.18 -3.38 11.67
CA LYS A 37 -6.02 -4.45 12.66
C LYS A 37 -5.92 -3.89 14.09
N GLU A 38 -5.08 -2.87 14.28
CA GLU A 38 -4.90 -2.16 15.57
C GLU A 38 -6.22 -1.54 16.09
N LYS A 39 -7.14 -1.15 15.19
CA LYS A 39 -8.40 -0.50 15.56
C LYS A 39 -9.57 -1.45 15.78
N PHE A 40 -9.61 -2.56 15.06
CA PHE A 40 -10.82 -3.37 14.96
C PHE A 40 -10.64 -4.83 15.40
N ILE A 41 -9.40 -5.32 15.46
CA ILE A 41 -9.12 -6.73 15.82
C ILE A 41 -8.44 -6.79 17.18
N ASP A 42 -7.35 -6.05 17.37
CA ASP A 42 -6.54 -6.12 18.58
C ASP A 42 -7.13 -5.30 19.76
N GLN A 43 -8.28 -4.64 19.59
CA GLN A 43 -9.02 -3.91 20.65
C GLN A 43 -10.07 -4.78 21.37
N THR A 44 -10.15 -6.06 21.04
CA THR A 44 -11.06 -7.06 21.65
C THR A 44 -10.28 -7.96 22.59
#